data_AF-A0A5J4NQX4-F1
#
_entry.id   AF-A0A5J4NQX4-F1
#
_cell.length_a   1.000
_cell.length_b   1.000
_cell.length_c   1.000
_cell.angle_alpha   90.00
_cell.angle_beta   90.00
_cell.angle_gamma   90.00
#
_symmetry.space_group_name_H-M   'P 1'
#
loop_
_entity.id
_entity.type
_entity.pdbx_description
1 polymer ?
#
loop_
_entity_poly.entity_id
_entity_poly.type
_entity_poly.pdbx_seq_one_letter_code
_entity_poly.pdbx_strand_id
1 'polypeptide(L)'
;HVYRVLFFIHLLYFSCDLSGKVIFITGGSRGIGRSIALRAARDGANVVIAAKTSEPHPKLPGTIYSVAEEVEKAGGKALPCVVDIRYEHEIQEAVDRAVKVFGGIDILINNASAISLTKTAATSMKSYDLMNSVNARGTFLCSKLCIPFLRKSENPHILTLSPPLNLNPKWFANHLAYTIAKYGMSMCVLGMACELRPIGIAVNALWPRTAIYTAATKMIGGGESFAAQCRHPEIMSDAAHVILTRPAKDPTCTGNFFIDEDVLRGAGETDFDKYAVKLGNPLAPDFFLDDEAQTTETEVGDPTSPTIDSIFVQLEKMLSEDIVRSVGAAFHFTLTGVQPGAWFIDLRTGKGRVGKANGDSTEFDCRFEMTSEAFAKMFEGKLMPSKAFMSGEMHVDGDVFSAIKLEKLLRKMVK
;
A
#
# COMPACT_ATOMS: atom_id res chain seq x y z
N HIS A 1 24.03 -23.33 36.24
CA HIS A 1 22.58 -23.50 36.46
C HIS A 1 21.86 -22.18 36.79
N VAL A 2 22.38 -21.33 37.67
CA VAL A 2 21.74 -20.05 38.07
C VAL A 2 21.49 -19.08 36.89
N TYR A 3 22.40 -18.96 35.93
CA TYR A 3 22.20 -18.14 34.72
C TYR A 3 21.10 -18.65 33.77
N ARG A 4 20.90 -19.97 33.70
CA ARG A 4 19.80 -20.57 32.91
C ARG A 4 18.44 -20.35 33.58
N VAL A 5 18.42 -20.34 34.92
CA VAL A 5 17.22 -20.06 35.70
C VAL A 5 16.87 -18.57 35.65
N LEU A 6 17.85 -17.65 35.72
CA LEU A 6 17.60 -16.22 35.49
C LEU A 6 17.13 -15.90 34.07
N PHE A 7 17.67 -16.57 33.04
CA PHE A 7 17.21 -16.41 31.66
C PHE A 7 15.75 -16.90 31.49
N PHE A 8 15.40 -18.03 32.09
CA PHE A 8 14.01 -18.53 32.10
C PHE A 8 13.05 -17.65 32.93
N ILE A 9 13.51 -17.08 34.05
CA ILE A 9 12.70 -16.16 34.87
C ILE A 9 12.48 -14.82 34.16
N HIS A 10 13.45 -14.33 33.36
CA HIS A 10 13.26 -13.13 32.54
C HIS A 10 12.24 -13.34 31.40
N LEU A 11 12.19 -14.55 30.84
CA LEU A 11 11.18 -14.97 29.86
C LEU A 11 9.77 -15.15 30.47
N LEU A 12 9.67 -15.43 31.78
CA LEU A 12 8.40 -15.61 32.48
C LEU A 12 7.71 -14.28 32.87
N TYR A 13 8.38 -13.14 32.78
CA TYR A 13 7.86 -11.83 33.22
C TYR A 13 7.55 -10.83 32.09
N PHE A 14 7.87 -11.14 30.84
CA PHE A 14 7.36 -10.39 29.69
C PHE A 14 6.18 -11.16 29.10
N SER A 15 4.95 -10.67 29.33
CA SER A 15 3.81 -11.17 28.56
C SER A 15 4.05 -10.84 27.09
N CYS A 16 4.11 -11.85 26.24
CA CYS A 16 4.18 -11.68 24.79
C CYS A 16 2.81 -11.28 24.19
N ASP A 17 1.97 -10.60 24.97
CA ASP A 17 0.60 -10.24 24.62
C ASP A 17 0.34 -8.75 24.88
N LEU A 18 -0.74 -8.25 24.28
CA LEU A 18 -1.19 -6.86 24.40
C LEU A 18 -2.30 -6.69 25.45
N SER A 19 -2.40 -7.60 26.42
CA SER A 19 -3.47 -7.60 27.41
C SER A 19 -3.49 -6.31 28.22
N GLY A 20 -4.65 -5.67 28.30
CA GLY A 20 -4.85 -4.41 29.03
C GLY A 20 -4.18 -3.17 28.40
N LYS A 21 -3.35 -3.32 27.37
CA LYS A 21 -2.69 -2.19 26.69
C LYS A 21 -3.70 -1.33 25.96
N VAL A 22 -3.50 -0.02 25.98
CA VAL A 22 -4.35 0.96 25.29
C VAL A 22 -3.73 1.33 23.95
N ILE A 23 -4.41 0.96 22.87
CA ILE A 23 -3.93 1.12 21.49
C ILE A 23 -4.80 2.17 20.78
N PHE A 24 -4.18 3.29 20.44
CA PHE A 24 -4.80 4.35 19.66
C PHE A 24 -4.53 4.13 18.16
N ILE A 25 -5.57 3.83 17.37
CA ILE A 25 -5.42 3.50 15.95
C ILE A 25 -6.12 4.55 15.08
N THR A 26 -5.34 5.29 14.30
CA THR A 26 -5.90 6.18 13.27
C THR A 26 -6.35 5.36 12.06
N GLY A 27 -7.55 5.63 11.53
CA GLY A 27 -8.09 4.92 10.38
C GLY A 27 -8.54 3.48 10.66
N GLY A 28 -8.88 3.15 11.93
CA GLY A 28 -9.24 1.78 12.35
C GLY A 28 -10.60 1.24 11.85
N SER A 29 -11.42 2.05 11.17
CA SER A 29 -12.78 1.64 10.75
C SER A 29 -12.86 0.54 9.66
N ARG A 30 -11.74 0.16 9.04
CA ARG A 30 -11.65 -0.89 7.99
C ARG A 30 -10.19 -1.25 7.66
N GLY A 31 -10.01 -2.24 6.78
CA GLY A 31 -8.72 -2.58 6.17
C GLY A 31 -7.67 -2.99 7.20
N ILE A 32 -6.43 -2.54 6.99
CA ILE A 32 -5.28 -2.90 7.84
C ILE A 32 -5.48 -2.42 9.29
N GLY A 33 -5.92 -1.17 9.48
CA GLY A 33 -6.20 -0.63 10.81
C GLY A 33 -7.23 -1.47 11.60
N ARG A 34 -8.29 -1.93 10.94
CA ARG A 34 -9.25 -2.89 11.54
C ARG A 34 -8.57 -4.22 11.87
N SER A 35 -7.75 -4.76 10.98
CA SER A 35 -7.05 -6.03 11.24
C SER A 35 -6.15 -5.95 12.46
N ILE A 36 -5.37 -4.87 12.59
CA ILE A 36 -4.51 -4.61 13.76
C ILE A 36 -5.36 -4.49 15.03
N ALA A 37 -6.48 -3.77 14.98
CA ALA A 37 -7.42 -3.65 16.09
C ALA A 37 -7.90 -5.02 16.57
N LEU A 38 -8.36 -5.88 15.66
CA LEU A 38 -8.88 -7.21 16.00
C LEU A 38 -7.78 -8.15 16.49
N ARG A 39 -6.57 -8.07 15.90
CA ARG A 39 -5.45 -8.88 16.38
C ARG A 39 -5.09 -8.52 17.81
N ALA A 40 -5.00 -7.25 18.16
CA ALA A 40 -4.72 -6.83 19.53
C ALA A 40 -5.88 -7.13 20.50
N ALA A 41 -7.13 -7.01 20.03
CA ALA A 41 -8.31 -7.33 20.83
C ALA A 41 -8.34 -8.79 21.30
N ARG A 42 -7.81 -9.73 20.50
CA ARG A 42 -7.67 -11.15 20.88
C ARG A 42 -6.79 -11.38 22.10
N ASP A 43 -5.88 -10.45 22.40
CA ASP A 43 -5.05 -10.49 23.60
C ASP A 43 -5.73 -9.80 24.82
N GLY A 44 -6.90 -9.18 24.63
CA GLY A 44 -7.58 -8.38 25.66
C GLY A 44 -7.16 -6.91 25.69
N ALA A 45 -6.69 -6.34 24.58
CA ALA A 45 -6.32 -4.93 24.48
C ALA A 45 -7.54 -3.99 24.54
N ASN A 46 -7.30 -2.75 24.97
CA ASN A 46 -8.23 -1.64 24.86
C ASN A 46 -7.92 -0.86 23.57
N VAL A 47 -8.86 -0.78 22.63
CA VAL A 47 -8.64 -0.21 21.30
C VAL A 47 -9.46 1.05 21.09
N VAL A 48 -8.78 2.17 20.84
CA VAL A 48 -9.39 3.42 20.40
C VAL A 48 -9.42 3.45 18.89
N ILE A 49 -10.62 3.48 18.31
CA ILE A 49 -10.85 3.45 16.86
C ILE A 49 -11.10 4.89 16.42
N ALA A 50 -10.04 5.58 16.00
CA ALA A 50 -10.09 6.98 15.57
C ALA A 50 -10.25 7.08 14.05
N ALA A 51 -11.47 7.27 13.56
CA ALA A 51 -11.74 7.43 12.13
C ALA A 51 -13.02 8.22 11.85
N LYS A 52 -13.16 8.70 10.60
CA LYS A 52 -14.25 9.60 10.20
C LYS A 52 -15.60 8.92 9.99
N THR A 53 -15.61 7.63 9.68
CA THR A 53 -16.83 6.94 9.24
C THR A 53 -17.65 6.47 10.43
N SER A 54 -18.64 7.28 10.84
CA SER A 54 -19.68 6.92 11.81
C SER A 54 -20.87 6.21 11.17
N GLU A 55 -21.28 6.69 9.99
CA GLU A 55 -22.43 6.16 9.25
C GLU A 55 -22.02 5.20 8.12
N PRO A 56 -22.84 4.18 7.79
CA PRO A 56 -22.58 3.29 6.65
C PRO A 56 -22.40 4.06 5.34
N HIS A 57 -21.35 3.73 4.59
CA HIS A 57 -21.05 4.36 3.31
C HIS A 57 -21.35 3.40 2.15
N PRO A 58 -22.04 3.82 1.08
CA PRO A 58 -22.50 2.93 0.00
C PRO A 58 -21.37 2.21 -0.75
N LYS A 59 -20.14 2.77 -0.72
CA LYS A 59 -18.97 2.21 -1.40
C LYS A 59 -17.90 1.62 -0.47
N LEU A 60 -17.94 1.94 0.82
CA LEU A 60 -16.86 1.59 1.76
C LEU A 60 -17.46 0.82 2.94
N PRO A 61 -17.06 -0.45 3.16
CA PRO A 61 -17.57 -1.22 4.28
C PRO A 61 -17.01 -0.72 5.60
N GLY A 62 -17.74 -1.00 6.69
CA GLY A 62 -17.32 -0.74 8.06
C GLY A 62 -17.50 0.71 8.52
N THR A 63 -17.82 0.86 9.81
CA THR A 63 -17.84 2.11 10.56
C THR A 63 -16.99 1.95 11.82
N ILE A 64 -16.72 3.04 12.54
CA ILE A 64 -16.08 2.93 13.85
C ILE A 64 -16.88 2.07 14.84
N TYR A 65 -18.22 2.08 14.72
CA TYR A 65 -19.11 1.32 15.60
C TYR A 65 -19.13 -0.16 15.24
N SER A 66 -19.18 -0.51 13.94
CA SER A 66 -19.14 -1.92 13.54
C SER A 66 -17.82 -2.57 13.93
N VAL A 67 -16.70 -1.85 13.82
CA VAL A 67 -15.39 -2.37 14.26
C VAL A 67 -15.31 -2.42 15.80
N ALA A 68 -15.97 -1.51 16.52
CA ALA A 68 -16.03 -1.58 17.97
C ALA A 68 -16.71 -2.88 18.44
N GLU A 69 -17.83 -3.26 17.82
CA GLU A 69 -18.50 -4.54 18.12
C GLU A 69 -17.60 -5.75 17.82
N GLU A 70 -16.82 -5.71 16.74
CA GLU A 70 -15.90 -6.79 16.38
C GLU A 70 -14.73 -6.89 17.37
N VAL A 71 -14.21 -5.76 17.84
CA VAL A 71 -13.17 -5.69 18.88
C VAL A 71 -13.69 -6.31 20.18
N GLU A 72 -14.91 -5.96 20.59
CA GLU A 72 -15.53 -6.51 21.80
C GLU A 72 -15.77 -8.02 21.67
N LYS A 73 -16.28 -8.48 20.52
CA LYS A 73 -16.44 -9.91 20.21
C LYS A 73 -15.12 -10.68 20.20
N ALA A 74 -14.03 -10.03 19.82
CA ALA A 74 -12.69 -10.61 19.82
C ALA A 74 -12.05 -10.70 21.21
N GLY A 75 -12.66 -10.10 22.25
CA GLY A 75 -12.18 -10.14 23.63
C GLY A 75 -11.53 -8.84 24.13
N GLY A 76 -11.47 -7.80 23.30
CA GLY A 76 -10.95 -6.49 23.68
C GLY A 76 -12.02 -5.55 24.22
N LYS A 77 -11.64 -4.31 24.52
CA LYS A 77 -12.57 -3.20 24.78
C LYS A 77 -12.43 -2.14 23.70
N ALA A 78 -13.54 -1.60 23.20
CA ALA A 78 -13.51 -0.62 22.14
C ALA A 78 -13.89 0.78 22.62
N LEU A 79 -13.24 1.81 22.06
CA LEU A 79 -13.65 3.20 22.16
C LEU A 79 -13.74 3.80 20.73
N PRO A 80 -14.93 3.82 20.12
CA PRO A 80 -15.13 4.47 18.84
C PRO A 80 -15.09 6.01 19.00
N CYS A 81 -14.22 6.65 18.21
CA CYS A 81 -14.06 8.10 18.16
C CYS A 81 -14.20 8.58 16.70
N VAL A 82 -15.17 9.46 16.46
CA VAL A 82 -15.28 10.18 15.18
C VAL A 82 -14.12 11.17 15.13
N VAL A 83 -13.16 10.92 14.25
CA VAL A 83 -11.94 11.75 14.14
C VAL A 83 -11.53 11.88 12.69
N ASP A 84 -11.42 13.12 12.23
CA ASP A 84 -10.65 13.53 11.08
C ASP A 84 -9.30 14.09 11.53
N ILE A 85 -8.24 13.30 11.31
CA ILE A 85 -6.87 13.62 11.76
C ILE A 85 -6.26 14.86 11.09
N ARG A 86 -7.00 15.53 10.20
CA ARG A 86 -6.63 16.86 9.70
C ARG A 86 -6.87 17.95 10.74
N TYR A 87 -7.74 17.73 11.73
CA TYR A 87 -8.09 18.74 12.73
C TYR A 87 -7.52 18.38 14.11
N GLU A 88 -6.72 19.28 14.68
CA GLU A 88 -6.04 19.06 15.97
C GLU A 88 -7.00 18.84 17.13
N HIS A 89 -8.08 19.63 17.18
CA HIS A 89 -9.08 19.52 18.25
C HIS A 89 -9.76 18.14 18.28
N GLU A 90 -10.11 17.56 17.13
CA GLU A 90 -10.73 16.22 17.08
C GLU A 90 -9.78 15.12 17.56
N ILE A 91 -8.48 15.22 17.25
CA ILE A 91 -7.48 14.28 17.75
C ILE A 91 -7.32 14.45 19.26
N GLN A 92 -7.21 15.69 19.74
CA GLN A 92 -7.07 15.98 21.17
C GLN A 92 -8.27 15.44 21.96
N GLU A 93 -9.50 15.68 21.51
CA GLU A 93 -10.71 15.17 22.16
C GLU A 93 -10.73 13.64 22.23
N ALA A 94 -10.28 12.95 21.16
CA ALA A 94 -10.18 11.50 21.16
C ALA A 94 -9.09 10.97 22.12
N VAL A 95 -7.94 11.65 22.19
CA VAL A 95 -6.87 11.36 23.15
C VAL A 95 -7.36 11.55 24.59
N ASP A 96 -8.01 12.67 24.87
CA ASP A 96 -8.56 12.98 26.20
C ASP A 96 -9.62 11.94 26.62
N ARG A 97 -10.48 11.54 25.69
CA ARG A 97 -11.44 10.45 25.90
C ARG A 97 -10.75 9.12 26.18
N ALA A 98 -9.71 8.77 25.42
CA ALA A 98 -8.95 7.54 25.64
C ALA A 98 -8.33 7.50 27.06
N VAL A 99 -7.71 8.60 27.47
CA VAL A 99 -7.11 8.74 28.80
C VAL A 99 -8.17 8.70 29.90
N LYS A 100 -9.32 9.36 29.69
CA LYS A 100 -10.44 9.33 30.65
C LYS A 100 -11.02 7.92 30.82
N VAL A 101 -11.14 7.15 29.74
CA VAL A 101 -11.80 5.84 29.75
C VAL A 101 -10.86 4.72 30.17
N PHE A 102 -9.61 4.74 29.67
CA PHE A 102 -8.65 3.65 29.86
C PHE A 102 -7.42 4.02 30.71
N GLY A 103 -7.27 5.28 31.10
CA GLY A 103 -6.21 5.74 32.00
C GLY A 103 -4.88 6.13 31.32
N GLY A 104 -4.72 5.86 30.02
CA GLY A 104 -3.48 6.17 29.30
C GLY A 104 -3.51 5.76 27.83
N ILE A 105 -2.33 5.82 27.19
CA ILE A 105 -2.08 5.33 25.83
C ILE A 105 -0.72 4.62 25.87
N ASP A 106 -0.70 3.34 25.49
CA ASP A 106 0.52 2.53 25.41
C ASP A 106 1.07 2.47 23.98
N ILE A 107 0.18 2.46 22.99
CA ILE A 107 0.57 2.26 21.59
C ILE A 107 -0.20 3.24 20.71
N LEU A 108 0.50 3.94 19.82
CA LEU A 108 -0.07 4.69 18.72
C LEU A 108 0.20 3.98 17.39
N ILE A 109 -0.85 3.70 16.62
CA ILE A 109 -0.77 3.20 15.25
C ILE A 109 -1.19 4.31 14.28
N ASN A 110 -0.20 4.86 13.56
CA ASN A 110 -0.44 5.81 12.47
C ASN A 110 -0.73 5.02 11.18
N ASN A 111 -1.99 4.63 10.99
CA ASN A 111 -2.46 3.85 9.84
C ASN A 111 -3.26 4.68 8.82
N ALA A 112 -3.94 5.75 9.25
CA ALA A 112 -4.75 6.56 8.34
C ALA A 112 -3.90 7.11 7.18
N SER A 113 -4.43 7.03 5.96
CA SER A 113 -3.75 7.54 4.77
C SER A 113 -4.75 7.94 3.69
N ALA A 114 -4.33 8.84 2.81
CA ALA A 114 -4.97 9.19 1.56
C ALA A 114 -3.99 8.96 0.39
N ILE A 115 -4.53 8.63 -0.78
CA ILE A 115 -3.77 8.22 -1.96
C ILE A 115 -4.38 8.85 -3.23
N SER A 116 -3.51 9.34 -4.10
CA SER A 116 -3.80 9.80 -5.45
C SER A 116 -2.57 9.54 -6.30
N LEU A 117 -2.69 8.67 -7.31
CA LEU A 117 -1.58 8.25 -8.17
C LEU A 117 -1.56 9.08 -9.45
N THR A 118 -1.33 10.38 -9.29
CA THR A 118 -1.29 11.36 -10.38
C THR A 118 0.09 11.99 -10.49
N LYS A 119 0.53 12.28 -11.72
CA LYS A 119 1.73 13.08 -11.99
C LYS A 119 1.50 14.54 -11.56
N THR A 120 2.58 15.33 -11.46
CA THR A 120 2.57 16.68 -10.90
C THR A 120 1.52 17.60 -11.52
N ALA A 121 1.49 17.72 -12.85
CA ALA A 121 0.54 18.62 -13.55
C ALA A 121 -0.94 18.20 -13.38
N ALA A 122 -1.20 16.91 -13.20
CA ALA A 122 -2.56 16.37 -13.01
C ALA A 122 -3.01 16.37 -11.54
N THR A 123 -2.09 16.60 -10.60
CA THR A 123 -2.41 16.56 -9.17
C THR A 123 -3.06 17.88 -8.77
N SER A 124 -4.37 17.86 -8.50
CA SER A 124 -5.05 19.02 -7.93
C SER A 124 -4.47 19.36 -6.55
N MET A 125 -4.42 20.65 -6.20
CA MET A 125 -3.97 21.07 -4.87
C MET A 125 -4.85 20.52 -3.75
N LYS A 126 -6.16 20.33 -4.01
CA LYS A 126 -7.05 19.65 -3.07
C LYS A 126 -6.60 18.21 -2.76
N SER A 127 -6.16 17.46 -3.77
CA SER A 127 -5.63 16.10 -3.60
C SER A 127 -4.27 16.12 -2.90
N TYR A 128 -3.39 17.05 -3.29
CA TYR A 128 -2.08 17.25 -2.65
C TYR A 128 -2.23 17.55 -1.15
N ASP A 129 -3.06 18.53 -0.82
CA ASP A 129 -3.33 18.96 0.55
C ASP A 129 -3.97 17.85 1.35
N LEU A 130 -4.91 17.09 0.75
CA LEU A 130 -5.52 15.94 1.40
C LEU A 130 -4.48 14.87 1.76
N MET A 131 -3.61 14.49 0.81
CA MET A 131 -2.55 13.49 1.06
C MET A 131 -1.59 13.96 2.15
N ASN A 132 -1.06 15.18 2.05
CA ASN A 132 -0.10 15.68 3.04
C ASN A 132 -0.74 15.93 4.42
N SER A 133 -2.00 16.40 4.46
CA SER A 133 -2.72 16.66 5.70
C SER A 133 -3.08 15.39 6.46
N VAL A 134 -3.44 14.32 5.75
CA VAL A 134 -3.79 13.02 6.35
C VAL A 134 -2.54 12.19 6.65
N ASN A 135 -1.60 12.09 5.71
CA ASN A 135 -0.43 11.23 5.83
C ASN A 135 0.61 11.85 6.78
N ALA A 136 1.46 12.74 6.27
CA ALA A 136 2.61 13.28 7.01
C ALA A 136 2.17 14.16 8.20
N ARG A 137 1.33 15.18 7.96
CA ARG A 137 0.87 16.09 9.03
C ARG A 137 0.05 15.35 10.08
N GLY A 138 -0.89 14.51 9.66
CA GLY A 138 -1.73 13.73 10.56
C GLY A 138 -0.90 12.79 11.44
N THR A 139 0.08 12.10 10.87
CA THR A 139 1.05 11.26 11.61
C THR A 139 1.81 12.08 12.64
N PHE A 140 2.39 13.21 12.23
CA PHE A 140 3.13 14.09 13.15
C PHE A 140 2.26 14.57 14.31
N LEU A 141 1.04 15.02 14.00
CA LEU A 141 0.11 15.58 14.98
C LEU A 141 -0.42 14.53 15.95
N CYS A 142 -0.81 13.34 15.48
CA CYS A 142 -1.24 12.25 16.35
C CYS A 142 -0.11 11.83 17.30
N SER A 143 1.12 11.70 16.78
CA SER A 143 2.30 11.42 17.61
C SER A 143 2.53 12.51 18.66
N LYS A 144 2.54 13.79 18.27
CA LYS A 144 2.68 14.94 19.18
C LYS A 144 1.72 14.85 20.36
N LEU A 145 0.45 14.56 20.11
CA LEU A 145 -0.60 14.54 21.14
C LEU A 145 -0.58 13.26 21.99
N CYS A 146 -0.09 12.14 21.46
CA CYS A 146 0.01 10.88 22.21
C CYS A 146 1.29 10.77 23.06
N ILE A 147 2.40 11.42 22.66
CA ILE A 147 3.71 11.34 23.35
C ILE A 147 3.63 11.57 24.88
N PRO A 148 2.89 12.58 25.40
CA PRO A 148 2.79 12.80 26.85
C PRO A 148 2.22 11.61 27.63
N PHE A 149 1.40 10.78 26.98
CA PHE A 149 0.77 9.60 27.59
C PHE A 149 1.60 8.34 27.33
N LEU A 150 2.18 8.20 26.15
CA LEU A 150 3.14 7.14 25.83
C LEU A 150 4.32 7.16 26.80
N ARG A 151 4.82 8.34 27.19
CA ARG A 151 5.91 8.48 28.17
C ARG A 151 5.62 7.83 29.53
N LYS A 152 4.34 7.60 29.86
CA LYS A 152 3.90 6.97 31.11
C LYS A 152 3.69 5.47 30.97
N SER A 153 3.68 4.93 29.75
CA SER A 153 3.55 3.50 29.50
C SER A 153 4.83 2.74 29.85
N GLU A 154 4.67 1.48 30.27
CA GLU A 154 5.79 0.57 30.53
C GLU A 154 6.49 0.11 29.24
N ASN A 155 5.73 -0.02 28.14
CA ASN A 155 6.23 -0.50 26.85
C ASN A 155 5.68 0.35 25.68
N PRO A 156 6.07 1.63 25.57
CA PRO A 156 5.45 2.55 24.61
C PRO A 156 5.91 2.35 23.18
N HIS A 157 4.97 2.26 22.25
CA HIS A 157 5.25 2.16 20.81
C HIS A 157 4.49 3.21 19.98
N ILE A 158 5.18 3.75 18.97
CA ILE A 158 4.59 4.41 17.81
C ILE A 158 4.92 3.55 16.60
N LEU A 159 3.91 2.94 15.99
CA LEU A 159 4.06 2.19 14.75
C LEU A 159 3.35 2.93 13.62
N THR A 160 4.12 3.29 12.60
CA THR A 160 3.60 4.05 11.45
C THR A 160 3.55 3.15 10.23
N LEU A 161 2.39 3.05 9.56
CA LEU A 161 2.27 2.25 8.36
C LEU A 161 2.81 3.04 7.16
N SER A 162 4.13 3.02 6.97
CA SER A 162 4.83 3.76 5.93
C SER A 162 6.07 3.00 5.42
N PRO A 163 6.48 3.24 4.16
CA PRO A 163 7.55 2.47 3.53
C PRO A 163 8.95 2.85 4.04
N PRO A 164 9.98 2.03 3.78
CA PRO A 164 11.37 2.48 3.82
C PRO A 164 11.60 3.71 2.94
N LEU A 165 12.56 4.56 3.30
CA LEU A 165 12.94 5.73 2.51
C LEU A 165 13.83 5.33 1.32
N ASN A 166 13.21 4.85 0.25
CA ASN A 166 13.90 4.49 -0.99
C ASN A 166 14.02 5.70 -1.94
N LEU A 167 15.24 6.21 -2.15
CA LEU A 167 15.50 7.39 -2.99
C LEU A 167 15.67 7.08 -4.48
N ASN A 168 15.34 5.87 -4.93
CA ASN A 168 15.32 5.52 -6.36
C ASN A 168 14.31 6.40 -7.13
N PRO A 169 14.74 7.16 -8.16
CA PRO A 169 13.87 8.08 -8.91
C PRO A 169 12.60 7.46 -9.49
N LYS A 170 12.59 6.16 -9.80
CA LYS A 170 11.40 5.47 -10.34
C LYS A 170 10.17 5.63 -9.42
N TRP A 171 10.38 5.66 -8.10
CA TRP A 171 9.32 5.81 -7.11
C TRP A 171 8.78 7.23 -6.98
N PHE A 172 9.44 8.22 -7.61
CA PHE A 172 9.03 9.62 -7.61
C PHE A 172 8.36 10.01 -8.93
N ALA A 173 8.74 9.35 -10.03
CA ALA A 173 8.37 9.74 -11.39
C ALA A 173 6.85 9.77 -11.64
N ASN A 174 6.09 8.83 -11.07
CA ASN A 174 4.69 8.62 -11.43
C ASN A 174 3.66 9.25 -10.51
N HIS A 175 4.04 9.48 -9.24
CA HIS A 175 3.11 9.89 -8.19
C HIS A 175 3.84 10.67 -7.11
N LEU A 176 4.65 11.65 -7.53
CA LEU A 176 5.53 12.46 -6.67
C LEU A 176 4.82 12.95 -5.39
N ALA A 177 3.62 13.51 -5.53
CA ALA A 177 2.85 14.04 -4.39
C ALA A 177 2.50 12.95 -3.36
N TYR A 178 2.15 11.74 -3.80
CA TYR A 178 1.88 10.61 -2.92
C TYR A 178 3.16 10.09 -2.27
N THR A 179 4.25 10.00 -3.04
CA THR A 179 5.58 9.61 -2.54
C THR A 179 6.03 10.55 -1.43
N ILE A 180 5.96 11.86 -1.64
CA ILE A 180 6.26 12.87 -0.62
C ILE A 180 5.39 12.66 0.63
N ALA A 181 4.09 12.47 0.45
CA ALA A 181 3.17 12.31 1.57
C ALA A 181 3.45 11.04 2.41
N LYS A 182 3.75 9.90 1.77
CA LYS A 182 4.11 8.65 2.47
C LYS A 182 5.51 8.72 3.08
N TYR A 183 6.48 9.30 2.39
CA TYR A 183 7.84 9.45 2.91
C TYR A 183 7.89 10.46 4.05
N GLY A 184 7.01 11.46 4.07
CA GLY A 184 6.84 12.35 5.22
C GLY A 184 6.44 11.61 6.50
N MET A 185 5.63 10.55 6.40
CA MET A 185 5.33 9.66 7.55
C MET A 185 6.60 8.93 8.01
N SER A 186 7.37 8.39 7.06
CA SER A 186 8.64 7.70 7.32
C SER A 186 9.73 8.62 7.88
N MET A 187 9.76 9.89 7.46
CA MET A 187 10.64 10.90 8.05
C MET A 187 10.23 11.26 9.48
N CYS A 188 8.93 11.21 9.82
CA CYS A 188 8.50 11.30 11.22
C CYS A 188 9.07 10.13 12.04
N VAL A 189 9.08 8.91 11.51
CA VAL A 189 9.70 7.75 12.17
C VAL A 189 11.19 8.00 12.39
N LEU A 190 11.92 8.40 11.34
CA LEU A 190 13.36 8.67 11.42
C LEU A 190 13.69 9.72 12.49
N GLY A 191 12.96 10.85 12.50
CA GLY A 191 13.18 11.93 13.46
C GLY A 191 12.79 11.56 14.89
N MET A 192 11.56 11.07 15.09
CA MET A 192 11.02 10.77 16.40
C MET A 192 11.71 9.57 17.07
N ALA A 193 12.19 8.59 16.29
CA ALA A 193 12.97 7.49 16.86
C ALA A 193 14.26 7.97 17.53
N CYS A 194 14.92 8.99 16.97
CA CYS A 194 16.09 9.60 17.57
C CYS A 194 15.71 10.49 18.76
N GLU A 195 14.68 11.32 18.60
CA GLU A 195 14.20 12.26 19.62
C GLU A 195 13.72 11.56 20.90
N LEU A 196 12.96 10.47 20.75
CA LEU A 196 12.24 9.83 21.85
C LEU A 196 12.98 8.62 22.45
N ARG A 197 14.11 8.21 21.85
CA ARG A 197 14.96 7.14 22.40
C ARG A 197 15.37 7.37 23.86
N PRO A 198 15.81 8.57 24.29
CA PRO A 198 16.20 8.81 25.68
C PRO A 198 15.06 8.63 26.70
N ILE A 199 13.80 8.75 26.26
CA ILE A 199 12.62 8.55 27.10
C ILE A 199 11.96 7.17 26.89
N GLY A 200 12.60 6.29 26.11
CA GLY A 200 12.22 4.88 25.98
C GLY A 200 10.97 4.60 25.13
N ILE A 201 10.59 5.51 24.23
CA ILE A 201 9.49 5.27 23.27
C ILE A 201 10.07 4.66 21.98
N ALA A 202 9.60 3.47 21.63
CA ALA A 202 9.92 2.83 20.36
C ALA A 202 9.14 3.49 19.23
N VAL A 203 9.82 3.92 18.17
CA VAL A 203 9.19 4.49 16.97
C VAL A 203 9.68 3.73 15.75
N ASN A 204 8.78 3.05 15.05
CA ASN A 204 9.11 2.23 13.89
C ASN A 204 8.09 2.41 12.77
N ALA A 205 8.49 2.02 11.56
CA ALA A 205 7.58 1.87 10.43
C ALA A 205 7.32 0.38 10.14
N LEU A 206 6.16 0.09 9.55
CA LEU A 206 5.82 -1.22 9.00
C LEU A 206 5.20 -1.05 7.61
N TRP A 207 5.67 -1.84 6.65
CA TRP A 207 5.20 -1.83 5.27
C TRP A 207 5.00 -3.25 4.74
N PRO A 208 4.00 -3.51 3.88
CA PRO A 208 3.82 -4.84 3.34
C PRO A 208 4.78 -5.10 2.17
N ARG A 209 5.24 -6.34 2.03
CA ARG A 209 6.03 -6.79 0.87
C ARG A 209 5.21 -6.79 -0.42
N THR A 210 3.92 -7.09 -0.30
CA THR A 210 2.99 -7.28 -1.42
C THR A 210 1.72 -6.47 -1.22
N ALA A 211 0.99 -6.18 -2.29
CA ALA A 211 -0.29 -5.50 -2.21
C ALA A 211 -1.25 -6.21 -1.23
N ILE A 212 -1.91 -5.42 -0.38
CA ILE A 212 -2.88 -5.92 0.61
C ILE A 212 -4.30 -5.67 0.11
N TYR A 213 -5.15 -6.70 0.17
CA TYR A 213 -6.54 -6.59 -0.27
C TYR A 213 -7.36 -5.77 0.72
N THR A 214 -7.78 -4.59 0.28
CA THR A 214 -8.59 -3.64 1.04
C THR A 214 -9.58 -2.94 0.10
N ALA A 215 -10.53 -2.21 0.66
CA ALA A 215 -11.43 -1.38 -0.14
C ALA A 215 -10.67 -0.37 -1.02
N ALA A 216 -9.54 0.17 -0.53
CA ALA A 216 -8.69 1.09 -1.28
C ALA A 216 -8.03 0.40 -2.49
N THR A 217 -7.41 -0.77 -2.30
CA THR A 217 -6.77 -1.50 -3.40
C THR A 217 -7.78 -2.06 -4.39
N LYS A 218 -9.00 -2.41 -3.97
CA LYS A 218 -10.10 -2.75 -4.88
C LYS A 218 -10.45 -1.58 -5.82
N MET A 219 -10.41 -0.34 -5.33
CA MET A 219 -10.70 0.85 -6.13
C MET A 219 -9.55 1.21 -7.09
N ILE A 220 -8.30 0.96 -6.71
CA ILE A 220 -7.11 1.35 -7.49
C ILE A 220 -6.71 0.27 -8.50
N GLY A 221 -6.79 -1.02 -8.12
CA GLY A 221 -6.25 -2.14 -8.89
C GLY A 221 -7.18 -2.73 -9.97
N GLY A 222 -8.31 -2.09 -10.30
CA GLY A 222 -9.16 -2.55 -11.41
C GLY A 222 -10.09 -3.73 -11.12
N GLY A 223 -10.41 -4.01 -9.84
CA GLY A 223 -11.46 -4.94 -9.43
C GLY A 223 -10.99 -6.32 -8.93
N GLU A 224 -11.84 -7.35 -9.06
CA GLU A 224 -11.64 -8.68 -8.45
C GLU A 224 -10.41 -9.44 -8.96
N SER A 225 -9.96 -9.17 -10.18
CA SER A 225 -8.74 -9.80 -10.73
C SER A 225 -7.46 -9.37 -10.02
N PHE A 226 -7.45 -8.18 -9.40
CA PHE A 226 -6.31 -7.73 -8.59
C PHE A 226 -6.35 -8.31 -7.18
N ALA A 227 -7.55 -8.59 -6.65
CA ALA A 227 -7.69 -9.23 -5.34
C ALA A 227 -6.93 -10.55 -5.25
N ALA A 228 -6.95 -11.35 -6.33
CA ALA A 228 -6.23 -12.62 -6.41
C ALA A 228 -4.70 -12.50 -6.34
N GLN A 229 -4.14 -11.30 -6.56
CA GLN A 229 -2.70 -11.00 -6.49
C GLN A 229 -2.33 -10.33 -5.16
N CYS A 230 -3.26 -10.22 -4.23
CA CYS A 230 -3.04 -9.58 -2.94
C CYS A 230 -2.91 -10.61 -1.82
N ARG A 231 -2.32 -10.16 -0.71
CA ARG A 231 -2.47 -10.80 0.59
C ARG A 231 -3.60 -10.19 1.41
N HIS A 232 -4.11 -10.98 2.34
CA HIS A 232 -5.06 -10.59 3.35
C HIS A 232 -4.43 -9.63 4.38
N PRO A 233 -5.16 -8.64 4.92
CA PRO A 233 -4.65 -7.70 5.93
C PRO A 233 -4.04 -8.34 7.19
N GLU A 234 -4.37 -9.58 7.45
CA GLU A 234 -3.92 -10.39 8.58
C GLU A 234 -2.38 -10.45 8.66
N ILE A 235 -1.67 -10.47 7.53
CA ILE A 235 -0.19 -10.47 7.52
C ILE A 235 0.38 -9.21 8.18
N MET A 236 -0.24 -8.06 7.93
CA MET A 236 0.17 -6.79 8.52
C MET A 236 -0.18 -6.74 10.00
N SER A 237 -1.32 -7.30 10.41
CA SER A 237 -1.68 -7.32 11.82
C SER A 237 -0.84 -8.28 12.65
N ASP A 238 -0.44 -9.41 12.09
CA ASP A 238 0.45 -10.35 12.77
C ASP A 238 1.87 -9.78 12.88
N ALA A 239 2.38 -9.15 11.81
CA ALA A 239 3.67 -8.45 11.86
C ALA A 239 3.66 -7.28 12.86
N ALA A 240 2.57 -6.49 12.89
CA ALA A 240 2.40 -5.43 13.89
C ALA A 240 2.39 -6.00 15.32
N HIS A 241 1.68 -7.10 15.56
CA HIS A 241 1.67 -7.76 16.87
C HIS A 241 3.09 -8.14 17.33
N VAL A 242 3.86 -8.81 16.47
CA VAL A 242 5.26 -9.18 16.74
C VAL A 242 6.13 -7.97 17.10
N ILE A 243 5.93 -6.82 16.43
CA ILE A 243 6.69 -5.60 16.74
C ILE A 243 6.27 -5.01 18.09
N LEU A 244 4.98 -4.90 18.33
CA LEU A 244 4.41 -4.20 19.49
C LEU A 244 4.64 -4.94 20.81
N THR A 245 4.87 -6.25 20.77
CA THR A 245 5.23 -7.06 21.94
C THR A 245 6.75 -7.08 22.23
N ARG A 246 7.57 -6.40 21.42
CA ARG A 246 9.01 -6.24 21.72
C ARG A 246 9.20 -5.19 22.83
N PRO A 247 10.29 -5.28 23.62
CA PRO A 247 10.62 -4.25 24.60
C PRO A 247 10.98 -2.94 23.91
N ALA A 248 10.22 -1.88 24.15
CA ALA A 248 10.40 -0.56 23.54
C ALA A 248 11.73 0.11 23.92
N LYS A 249 12.26 -0.25 25.10
CA LYS A 249 13.57 0.21 25.60
C LYS A 249 14.74 -0.56 25.01
N ASP A 250 14.50 -1.64 24.26
CA ASP A 250 15.56 -2.31 23.53
C ASP A 250 16.08 -1.35 22.43
N PRO A 251 17.39 -1.03 22.42
CA PRO A 251 17.96 -0.12 21.42
C PRO A 251 17.80 -0.59 19.97
N THR A 252 17.53 -1.87 19.75
CA THR A 252 17.25 -2.46 18.43
C THR A 252 15.78 -2.33 18.02
N CYS A 253 14.88 -1.96 18.94
CA CYS A 253 13.44 -1.87 18.71
C CYS A 253 12.96 -0.43 18.44
N THR A 254 13.79 0.43 17.86
CA THR A 254 13.40 1.80 17.47
C THR A 254 14.19 2.28 16.25
N GLY A 255 13.56 3.06 15.38
CA GLY A 255 14.16 3.59 14.15
C GLY A 255 14.17 2.63 12.97
N ASN A 256 13.39 1.54 13.03
CA ASN A 256 13.35 0.53 11.97
C ASN A 256 12.27 0.82 10.93
N PHE A 257 12.51 0.35 9.71
CA PHE A 257 11.53 0.28 8.62
C PHE A 257 11.25 -1.19 8.30
N PHE A 258 10.33 -1.78 9.04
CA PHE A 258 10.04 -3.21 8.93
C PHE A 258 9.22 -3.55 7.69
N ILE A 259 9.48 -4.75 7.15
CA ILE A 259 8.65 -5.40 6.13
C ILE A 259 7.91 -6.56 6.79
N ASP A 260 6.60 -6.67 6.55
CA ASP A 260 5.71 -7.67 7.19
C ASP A 260 6.24 -9.11 7.13
N GLU A 261 6.61 -9.58 5.95
CA GLU A 261 7.12 -10.92 5.72
C GLU A 261 8.45 -11.15 6.46
N ASP A 262 9.34 -10.16 6.49
CA ASP A 262 10.65 -10.28 7.13
C ASP A 262 10.51 -10.35 8.65
N VAL A 263 9.57 -9.57 9.20
CA VAL A 263 9.22 -9.62 10.64
C VAL A 263 8.69 -10.99 11.02
N LEU A 264 7.74 -11.52 10.24
CA LEU A 264 7.11 -12.80 10.51
C LEU A 264 8.09 -13.96 10.33
N ARG A 265 8.91 -13.94 9.27
CA ARG A 265 9.96 -14.93 9.06
C ARG A 265 10.97 -14.92 10.20
N GLY A 266 11.34 -13.73 10.68
CA GLY A 266 12.18 -13.56 11.86
C GLY A 266 11.53 -14.06 13.16
N ALA A 267 10.19 -14.11 13.23
CA ALA A 267 9.43 -14.70 14.33
C ALA A 267 9.18 -16.21 14.17
N GLY A 268 9.73 -16.84 13.12
CA GLY A 268 9.61 -18.28 12.86
C GLY A 268 8.43 -18.67 11.96
N GLU A 269 7.72 -17.71 11.37
CA GLU A 269 6.70 -18.02 10.36
C GLU A 269 7.34 -18.61 9.10
N THR A 270 6.74 -19.67 8.58
CA THR A 270 7.22 -20.37 7.38
C THR A 270 6.12 -20.55 6.34
N ASP A 271 4.86 -20.52 6.75
CA ASP A 271 3.70 -20.65 5.87
C ASP A 271 3.07 -19.28 5.62
N PHE A 272 3.38 -18.70 4.46
CA PHE A 272 2.80 -17.44 4.00
C PHE A 272 1.61 -17.62 3.06
N ASP A 273 1.29 -18.87 2.68
CA ASP A 273 0.18 -19.18 1.79
C ASP A 273 -1.17 -18.87 2.44
N LYS A 274 -1.25 -19.02 3.77
CA LYS A 274 -2.43 -18.64 4.57
C LYS A 274 -2.80 -17.16 4.46
N TYR A 275 -1.87 -16.30 4.06
CA TYR A 275 -2.13 -14.88 3.85
C TYR A 275 -2.51 -14.56 2.41
N ALA A 276 -2.34 -15.47 1.44
CA ALA A 276 -2.72 -15.19 0.05
C ALA A 276 -4.24 -15.20 -0.10
N VAL A 277 -4.81 -14.19 -0.78
CA VAL A 277 -6.24 -14.17 -1.11
C VAL A 277 -6.60 -15.32 -2.05
N LYS A 278 -5.68 -15.67 -2.96
CA LYS A 278 -5.83 -16.82 -3.84
C LYS A 278 -4.52 -17.59 -3.94
N LEU A 279 -4.52 -18.81 -3.40
CA LEU A 279 -3.37 -19.70 -3.37
C LEU A 279 -2.77 -19.91 -4.78
N GLY A 280 -1.43 -19.94 -4.85
CA GLY A 280 -0.69 -20.19 -6.08
C GLY A 280 -0.74 -19.10 -7.15
N ASN A 281 -1.36 -17.94 -6.87
CA ASN A 281 -1.36 -16.81 -7.80
C ASN A 281 -0.12 -15.93 -7.55
N PRO A 282 0.53 -15.40 -8.60
CA PRO A 282 1.60 -14.43 -8.42
C PRO A 282 1.12 -13.22 -7.63
N LEU A 283 1.85 -12.85 -6.59
CA LEU A 283 1.53 -11.69 -5.77
C LEU A 283 2.05 -10.41 -6.43
N ALA A 284 1.27 -9.34 -6.37
CA ALA A 284 1.70 -8.02 -6.79
C ALA A 284 2.63 -7.42 -5.72
N PRO A 285 3.86 -7.00 -6.07
CA PRO A 285 4.72 -6.26 -5.15
C PRO A 285 4.03 -4.97 -4.67
N ASP A 286 4.31 -4.55 -3.43
CA ASP A 286 3.86 -3.22 -2.99
C ASP A 286 4.83 -2.12 -3.48
N PHE A 287 4.35 -0.88 -3.45
CA PHE A 287 5.17 0.28 -3.83
C PHE A 287 6.40 0.44 -2.92
N PHE A 288 7.44 1.10 -3.47
CA PHE A 288 8.65 1.56 -2.77
C PHE A 288 9.67 0.48 -2.39
N LEU A 289 9.37 -0.79 -2.70
CA LEU A 289 10.31 -1.90 -2.55
C LEU A 289 10.89 -2.24 -3.90
N ASP A 290 12.22 -2.15 -4.04
CA ASP A 290 12.87 -2.62 -5.25
C ASP A 290 12.76 -4.14 -5.32
N ASP A 291 12.49 -4.68 -6.51
CA ASP A 291 12.65 -6.10 -6.75
C ASP A 291 14.09 -6.48 -6.36
N GLU A 292 14.27 -7.61 -5.67
CA GLU A 292 15.61 -8.14 -5.44
C GLU A 292 16.32 -8.19 -6.77
N ALA A 293 17.48 -7.53 -6.83
CA ALA A 293 18.19 -7.22 -8.06
C ALA A 293 18.17 -8.41 -9.02
N GLN A 294 17.30 -8.35 -10.02
CA GLN A 294 17.74 -8.75 -11.34
C GLN A 294 18.83 -7.74 -11.66
N THR A 295 20.07 -8.16 -11.38
CA THR A 295 21.24 -7.62 -12.05
C THR A 295 20.80 -7.33 -13.47
N THR A 296 20.76 -6.06 -13.81
CA THR A 296 20.63 -5.59 -15.18
C THR A 296 21.88 -6.09 -15.91
N GLU A 297 21.88 -7.38 -16.24
CA GLU A 297 22.45 -7.82 -17.48
C GLU A 297 21.62 -7.08 -18.53
N THR A 298 22.24 -6.13 -19.19
CA THR A 298 21.83 -5.73 -20.52
C THR A 298 21.70 -7.01 -21.34
N GLU A 299 20.50 -7.58 -21.38
CA GLU A 299 20.15 -8.63 -22.32
C GLU A 299 20.32 -7.99 -23.70
N VAL A 300 21.46 -8.32 -24.33
CA VAL A 300 21.65 -8.15 -25.76
C VAL A 300 20.52 -8.93 -26.40
N GLY A 301 19.62 -8.20 -27.08
CA GLY A 301 18.36 -8.72 -27.58
C GLY A 301 18.54 -10.06 -28.27
N ASP A 302 17.73 -11.04 -27.85
CA ASP A 302 17.56 -12.30 -28.55
C ASP A 302 17.14 -12.00 -29.99
N PRO A 303 17.93 -12.38 -31.02
CA PRO A 303 17.60 -12.13 -32.43
C PRO A 303 16.33 -12.85 -32.91
N THR A 304 15.67 -13.63 -32.05
CA THR A 304 14.38 -14.29 -32.32
C THR A 304 13.15 -13.57 -31.74
N SER A 305 13.31 -12.49 -30.97
CA SER A 305 12.17 -11.71 -30.45
C SER A 305 11.43 -10.99 -31.58
N PRO A 306 10.08 -11.04 -31.63
CA PRO A 306 9.31 -10.39 -32.69
C PRO A 306 9.58 -8.88 -32.71
N THR A 307 9.75 -8.31 -33.90
CA THR A 307 9.89 -6.86 -34.05
C THR A 307 8.57 -6.18 -33.69
N ILE A 308 8.62 -4.95 -33.18
CA ILE A 308 7.40 -4.19 -32.85
C ILE A 308 6.51 -4.05 -34.08
N ASP A 309 7.10 -3.82 -35.26
CA ASP A 309 6.36 -3.77 -36.52
C ASP A 309 5.64 -5.08 -36.83
N SER A 310 6.25 -6.23 -36.55
CA SER A 310 5.59 -7.54 -36.73
C SER A 310 4.40 -7.74 -35.78
N ILE A 311 4.50 -7.24 -34.55
CA ILE A 311 3.41 -7.27 -33.56
C ILE A 311 2.23 -6.44 -34.08
N PHE A 312 2.48 -5.22 -34.58
CA PHE A 312 1.41 -4.37 -35.13
C PHE A 312 0.80 -4.95 -36.42
N VAL A 313 1.56 -5.63 -37.26
CA VAL A 313 1.01 -6.38 -38.41
C VAL A 313 0.13 -7.55 -37.97
N GLN A 314 0.48 -8.23 -36.86
CA GLN A 314 -0.38 -9.27 -36.30
C GLN A 314 -1.66 -8.69 -35.71
N LEU A 315 -1.55 -7.59 -34.94
CA LEU A 315 -2.70 -6.88 -34.38
C LEU A 315 -3.68 -6.45 -35.47
N GLU A 316 -3.20 -5.95 -36.61
CA GLU A 316 -4.04 -5.53 -37.75
C GLU A 316 -4.94 -6.67 -38.25
N LYS A 317 -4.40 -7.89 -38.35
CA LYS A 317 -5.14 -9.07 -38.82
C LYS A 317 -6.22 -9.52 -37.85
N MET A 318 -6.12 -9.13 -36.58
CA MET A 318 -7.04 -9.54 -35.52
C MET A 318 -8.17 -8.52 -35.29
N LEU A 319 -8.10 -7.34 -35.91
CA LEU A 319 -9.12 -6.31 -35.74
C LEU A 319 -10.46 -6.71 -36.38
N SER A 320 -11.56 -6.31 -35.74
CA SER A 320 -12.92 -6.59 -36.20
C SER A 320 -13.91 -5.53 -35.71
N GLU A 321 -15.07 -5.44 -36.35
CA GLU A 321 -16.15 -4.54 -35.92
C GLU A 321 -16.64 -4.85 -34.48
N ASP A 322 -16.61 -6.13 -34.07
CA ASP A 322 -16.99 -6.53 -32.72
C ASP A 322 -16.00 -6.02 -31.67
N ILE A 323 -14.70 -6.03 -31.99
CA ILE A 323 -13.65 -5.43 -31.18
C ILE A 323 -13.86 -3.92 -31.03
N VAL A 324 -14.15 -3.23 -32.15
CA VAL A 324 -14.42 -1.78 -32.16
C VAL A 324 -15.61 -1.45 -31.28
N ARG A 325 -16.72 -2.18 -31.40
CA ARG A 325 -17.91 -1.99 -30.54
C ARG A 325 -17.61 -2.23 -29.05
N SER A 326 -16.72 -3.16 -28.74
CA SER A 326 -16.35 -3.48 -27.36
C SER A 326 -15.42 -2.44 -26.72
N VAL A 327 -14.53 -1.81 -27.49
CA VAL A 327 -13.51 -0.90 -26.96
C VAL A 327 -13.91 0.56 -27.17
N GLY A 328 -14.11 0.97 -28.42
CA GLY A 328 -14.62 2.30 -28.79
C GLY A 328 -13.66 3.46 -28.50
N ALA A 329 -12.35 3.23 -28.54
CA ALA A 329 -11.33 4.21 -28.15
C ALA A 329 -10.06 4.06 -29.00
N ALA A 330 -9.24 5.10 -29.01
CA ALA A 330 -7.95 5.15 -29.69
C ALA A 330 -6.78 5.25 -28.70
N PHE A 331 -5.72 4.52 -29.01
CA PHE A 331 -4.56 4.33 -28.15
C PHE A 331 -3.29 4.69 -28.88
N HIS A 332 -2.40 5.40 -28.20
CA HIS A 332 -1.07 5.73 -28.68
C HIS A 332 -0.01 5.05 -27.82
N PHE A 333 1.05 4.53 -28.44
CA PHE A 333 2.16 3.87 -27.78
C PHE A 333 3.46 4.55 -28.17
N THR A 334 4.12 5.18 -27.20
CA THR A 334 5.48 5.70 -27.34
C THR A 334 6.44 4.69 -26.73
N LEU A 335 7.25 4.04 -27.57
CA LEU A 335 8.20 3.03 -27.13
C LEU A 335 9.62 3.58 -27.15
N THR A 336 10.38 3.27 -26.10
CA THR A 336 11.81 3.54 -25.96
C THR A 336 12.58 2.22 -25.90
N GLY A 337 13.91 2.21 -25.78
CA GLY A 337 14.71 0.96 -25.71
C GLY A 337 15.27 0.52 -27.06
N VAL A 338 15.32 -0.79 -27.31
CA VAL A 338 16.00 -1.42 -28.46
C VAL A 338 15.30 -1.11 -29.80
N GLN A 339 13.97 -1.00 -29.80
CA GLN A 339 13.15 -0.64 -30.97
C GLN A 339 12.28 0.58 -30.68
N PRO A 340 12.86 1.80 -30.62
CA PRO A 340 12.11 3.00 -30.29
C PRO A 340 11.20 3.43 -31.44
N GLY A 341 10.08 4.07 -31.10
CA GLY A 341 9.14 4.59 -32.08
C GLY A 341 7.77 4.88 -31.49
N ALA A 342 6.84 5.26 -32.35
CA ALA A 342 5.46 5.51 -31.97
C ALA A 342 4.50 4.69 -32.83
N TRP A 343 3.49 4.09 -32.21
CA TRP A 343 2.46 3.30 -32.86
C TRP A 343 1.09 3.63 -32.28
N PHE A 344 0.03 3.29 -33.02
CA PHE A 344 -1.33 3.50 -32.56
C PHE A 344 -2.23 2.27 -32.79
N ILE A 345 -3.30 2.22 -32.00
CA ILE A 345 -4.44 1.34 -32.20
C ILE A 345 -5.70 2.22 -32.11
N ASP A 346 -6.39 2.44 -33.22
CA ASP A 346 -7.62 3.24 -33.28
C ASP A 346 -8.82 2.31 -33.48
N LEU A 347 -9.60 2.13 -32.41
CA LEU A 347 -10.78 1.27 -32.36
C LEU A 347 -12.06 2.09 -32.19
N ARG A 348 -12.11 3.30 -32.77
CA ARG A 348 -13.30 4.17 -32.71
C ARG A 348 -14.32 3.87 -33.81
N THR A 349 -13.87 3.42 -34.99
CA THR A 349 -14.74 3.27 -36.18
C THR A 349 -14.36 2.06 -37.05
N GLY A 350 -15.32 1.60 -37.86
CA GLY A 350 -15.13 0.52 -38.83
C GLY A 350 -14.65 -0.78 -38.20
N LYS A 351 -13.69 -1.44 -38.84
CA LYS A 351 -13.01 -2.63 -38.30
C LYS A 351 -11.87 -2.30 -37.33
N GLY A 352 -11.55 -1.02 -37.15
CA GLY A 352 -10.37 -0.57 -36.43
C GLY A 352 -9.15 -0.50 -37.34
N ARG A 353 -8.13 0.24 -36.91
CA ARG A 353 -6.85 0.35 -37.63
C ARG A 353 -5.69 0.44 -36.64
N VAL A 354 -4.54 -0.03 -37.08
CA VAL A 354 -3.28 0.10 -36.35
C VAL A 354 -2.19 0.58 -37.29
N GLY A 355 -1.09 1.09 -36.74
CA GLY A 355 0.06 1.48 -37.56
C GLY A 355 1.08 2.29 -36.79
N LYS A 356 2.10 2.78 -37.52
CA LYS A 356 3.05 3.75 -36.99
C LYS A 356 2.36 5.09 -36.80
N ALA A 357 2.57 5.71 -35.65
CA ALA A 357 2.07 7.03 -35.34
C ALA A 357 3.09 8.08 -35.81
N ASN A 358 2.65 8.95 -36.72
CA ASN A 358 3.39 10.14 -37.14
C ASN A 358 2.46 11.34 -36.95
N GLY A 359 2.47 11.98 -35.79
CA GLY A 359 1.51 13.03 -35.46
C GLY A 359 1.44 13.37 -33.97
N ASP A 360 0.47 14.21 -33.61
CA ASP A 360 0.24 14.62 -32.23
C ASP A 360 -0.51 13.54 -31.45
N SER A 361 0.13 13.00 -30.41
CA SER A 361 -0.46 11.98 -29.51
C SER A 361 -1.70 12.43 -28.74
N THR A 362 -2.03 13.74 -28.75
CA THR A 362 -3.21 14.28 -28.05
C THR A 362 -4.55 13.87 -28.68
N GLU A 363 -4.56 13.42 -29.94
CA GLU A 363 -5.77 12.96 -30.64
C GLU A 363 -6.28 11.56 -30.18
N PHE A 364 -5.50 10.90 -29.33
CA PHE A 364 -5.78 9.57 -28.79
C PHE A 364 -6.37 9.67 -27.38
N ASP A 365 -7.36 8.83 -27.10
CA ASP A 365 -8.07 8.78 -25.82
C ASP A 365 -7.14 8.33 -24.69
N CYS A 366 -6.15 7.49 -25.00
CA CYS A 366 -5.17 7.02 -24.03
C CYS A 366 -3.78 6.86 -24.67
N ARG A 367 -2.75 7.25 -23.93
CA ARG A 367 -1.34 7.24 -24.32
C ARG A 367 -0.55 6.36 -23.37
N PHE A 368 0.25 5.46 -23.91
CA PHE A 368 1.14 4.57 -23.19
C PHE A 368 2.59 4.94 -23.50
N GLU A 369 3.43 4.99 -22.48
CA GLU A 369 4.88 5.12 -22.64
C GLU A 369 5.55 3.95 -21.92
N MET A 370 6.40 3.19 -22.62
CA MET A 370 7.12 2.05 -22.05
C MET A 370 8.36 1.72 -22.89
N THR A 371 9.13 0.71 -22.51
CA THR A 371 10.20 0.19 -23.38
C THR A 371 9.65 -0.81 -24.39
N SER A 372 10.33 -0.97 -25.53
CA SER A 372 9.93 -1.90 -26.58
C SER A 372 9.96 -3.36 -26.11
N GLU A 373 10.83 -3.69 -25.16
CA GLU A 373 10.95 -5.01 -24.55
C GLU A 373 9.75 -5.28 -23.62
N ALA A 374 9.35 -4.29 -22.82
CA ALA A 374 8.16 -4.40 -21.98
C ALA A 374 6.89 -4.57 -22.84
N PHE A 375 6.78 -3.82 -23.94
CA PHE A 375 5.68 -3.96 -24.90
C PHE A 375 5.64 -5.36 -25.55
N ALA A 376 6.79 -5.88 -25.99
CA ALA A 376 6.88 -7.22 -26.57
C ALA A 376 6.49 -8.30 -25.55
N LYS A 377 7.01 -8.22 -24.32
CA LYS A 377 6.64 -9.12 -23.22
C LYS A 377 5.14 -9.04 -22.89
N MET A 378 4.54 -7.86 -22.99
CA MET A 378 3.09 -7.68 -22.82
C MET A 378 2.28 -8.37 -23.92
N PHE A 379 2.70 -8.21 -25.17
CA PHE A 379 2.05 -8.86 -26.31
C PHE A 379 2.18 -10.39 -26.28
N GLU A 380 3.30 -10.91 -25.79
CA GLU A 380 3.51 -12.35 -25.57
C GLU A 380 2.81 -12.88 -24.30
N GLY A 381 2.14 -12.01 -23.53
CA GLY A 381 1.47 -12.36 -22.26
C GLY A 381 2.42 -12.70 -21.11
N LYS A 382 3.72 -12.43 -21.26
CA LYS A 382 4.76 -12.63 -20.24
C LYS A 382 4.81 -11.48 -19.22
N LEU A 383 4.26 -10.32 -19.56
CA LEU A 383 4.15 -9.15 -18.68
C LEU A 383 2.70 -8.65 -18.66
N MET A 384 2.13 -8.50 -17.47
CA MET A 384 0.77 -7.97 -17.33
C MET A 384 0.78 -6.44 -17.32
N PRO A 385 -0.13 -5.75 -18.02
CA PRO A 385 -0.19 -4.28 -18.03
C PRO A 385 -0.28 -3.67 -16.63
N SER A 386 -1.10 -4.25 -15.74
CA SER A 386 -1.20 -3.79 -14.35
C SER A 386 0.11 -3.89 -13.59
N LYS A 387 0.89 -4.95 -13.83
CA LYS A 387 2.22 -5.15 -13.21
C LYS A 387 3.21 -4.11 -13.73
N ALA A 388 3.27 -3.91 -15.04
CA ALA A 388 4.14 -2.92 -15.67
C ALA A 388 3.84 -1.49 -15.19
N PHE A 389 2.56 -1.16 -14.99
CA PHE A 389 2.17 0.13 -14.43
C PHE A 389 2.61 0.31 -12.97
N MET A 390 2.40 -0.72 -12.14
CA MET A 390 2.77 -0.69 -10.72
C MET A 390 4.28 -0.67 -10.49
N SER A 391 5.07 -1.36 -11.33
CA SER A 391 6.54 -1.37 -11.27
C SER A 391 7.17 -0.10 -11.84
N GLY A 392 6.40 0.71 -12.57
CA GLY A 392 6.87 1.92 -13.25
C GLY A 392 7.49 1.68 -14.63
N GLU A 393 7.43 0.45 -15.16
CA GLU A 393 7.86 0.10 -16.52
C GLU A 393 6.91 0.60 -17.62
N MET A 394 5.66 0.91 -17.25
CA MET A 394 4.66 1.48 -18.15
C MET A 394 4.01 2.72 -17.53
N HIS A 395 3.96 3.79 -18.30
CA HIS A 395 3.21 5.00 -18.00
C HIS A 395 1.94 5.04 -18.84
N VAL A 396 0.84 5.46 -18.23
CA VAL A 396 -0.45 5.62 -18.91
C VAL A 396 -0.95 7.03 -18.65
N ASP A 397 -1.39 7.72 -19.70
CA ASP A 397 -2.03 9.03 -19.67
C ASP A 397 -3.35 8.99 -20.47
N GLY A 398 -4.33 9.81 -20.11
CA GLY A 398 -5.67 9.81 -20.71
C GLY A 398 -6.71 8.94 -20.00
N ASP A 399 -7.69 8.41 -20.73
CA ASP A 399 -8.83 7.66 -20.16
C ASP A 399 -8.43 6.25 -19.68
N VAL A 400 -8.29 6.12 -18.37
CA VAL A 400 -7.95 4.88 -17.67
C VAL A 400 -8.98 3.76 -17.92
N PHE A 401 -10.26 4.08 -18.12
CA PHE A 401 -11.28 3.05 -18.41
C PHE A 401 -11.07 2.44 -19.80
N SER A 402 -10.66 3.25 -20.77
CA SER A 402 -10.29 2.78 -22.10
C SER A 402 -9.03 1.90 -22.06
N ALA A 403 -8.04 2.23 -21.22
CA ALA A 403 -6.87 1.39 -21.00
C ALA A 403 -7.22 -0.02 -20.48
N ILE A 404 -8.18 -0.13 -19.55
CA ILE A 404 -8.65 -1.41 -19.01
C ILE A 404 -9.37 -2.25 -20.10
N LYS A 405 -10.13 -1.60 -20.99
CA LYS A 405 -10.78 -2.29 -22.11
C LYS A 405 -9.75 -2.85 -23.10
N LEU A 406 -8.70 -2.09 -23.39
CA LEU A 406 -7.60 -2.53 -24.24
C LEU A 406 -6.86 -3.73 -23.64
N GLU A 407 -6.60 -3.74 -22.34
CA GLU A 407 -6.00 -4.88 -21.65
C GLU A 407 -6.84 -6.17 -21.84
N LYS A 408 -8.17 -6.08 -21.67
CA LYS A 408 -9.06 -7.25 -21.86
C LYS A 408 -8.97 -7.80 -23.28
N LEU A 409 -8.76 -6.92 -24.26
CA LEU A 409 -8.58 -7.29 -25.66
C LEU A 409 -7.22 -7.96 -25.87
N LEU A 410 -6.11 -7.36 -25.42
CA LEU A 410 -4.78 -7.94 -25.56
C LEU A 410 -4.72 -9.34 -24.93
N ARG A 411 -5.32 -9.54 -23.75
CA ARG A 411 -5.42 -10.87 -23.11
C ARG A 411 -6.19 -11.92 -23.91
N LYS A 412 -7.19 -11.53 -24.70
CA LYS A 412 -7.91 -12.44 -25.59
C LYS A 412 -7.10 -12.80 -26.84
N MET A 413 -6.11 -11.98 -27.20
CA MET A 413 -5.28 -12.16 -28.39
C MET A 413 -4.05 -13.05 -28.15
N VAL A 414 -3.60 -13.18 -26.89
CA VAL A 414 -2.48 -14.07 -26.52
C VAL A 414 -2.90 -15.54 -26.32
N LYS A 415 -4.21 -15.82 -26.30
CA LYS A 415 -4.76 -17.19 -26.30
C LYS A 415 -5.11 -17.61 -27.72
#